data_AF-A0A1Y1KQH5-F1
#
_entry.id   AF-A0A1Y1KQH5-F1
#
_cell.length_a   1.000
_cell.length_b   1.000
_cell.length_c   1.000
_cell.angle_alpha   90.00
_cell.angle_beta   90.00
_cell.angle_gamma   90.00
#
_symmetry.space_group_name_H-M   'P 1'
#
loop_
_entity.id
_entity.type
_entity.pdbx_description
1 polymer ?
#
loop_
_entity_poly.entity_id
_entity_poly.type
_entity_poly.pdbx_seq_one_letter_code
_entity_poly.pdbx_strand_id
1 'polypeptide(L)'
;VTRPSPSAPKAAQLRVTKMPRAIRGVLIECDPSIKSIIVSIDSDNHDFIIEDLDEERVVVKENMVPLLKQKLEDVRSNLPIWKSIKSSLLTLVTVSQNDTPLT
;
A
#
# COMPACT_ATOMS: atom_id res chain seq x y z
N VAL A 1 9.41 -40.63 -58.36
CA VAL A 1 9.60 -39.24 -57.86
C VAL A 1 8.22 -38.61 -57.73
N THR A 2 7.68 -38.63 -56.52
CA THR A 2 6.33 -38.14 -56.19
C THR A 2 6.35 -36.62 -56.00
N ARG A 3 5.40 -35.92 -56.63
CA ARG A 3 5.15 -34.48 -56.48
C ARG A 3 4.83 -34.13 -55.02
N PRO A 4 5.32 -33.00 -54.47
CA PRO A 4 4.82 -32.50 -53.20
C PRO A 4 3.47 -31.81 -53.38
N SER A 5 2.50 -32.22 -52.56
CA SER A 5 1.16 -31.64 -52.42
C SER A 5 1.24 -30.29 -51.68
N PRO A 6 0.55 -29.22 -52.13
CA PRO A 6 0.41 -27.99 -51.36
C PRO A 6 -1.00 -27.92 -50.77
N SER A 7 -1.21 -28.38 -49.54
CA SER A 7 -2.46 -28.13 -48.82
C SER A 7 -2.30 -28.20 -47.31
N ALA A 8 -2.02 -27.06 -46.70
CA ALA A 8 -2.46 -26.77 -45.34
C ALA A 8 -2.62 -25.25 -45.17
N PRO A 9 -3.82 -24.71 -44.91
CA PRO A 9 -3.97 -23.33 -44.47
C PRO A 9 -3.38 -23.22 -43.07
N LYS A 10 -2.29 -22.46 -42.95
CA LYS A 10 -1.63 -22.16 -41.69
C LYS A 10 -2.63 -21.44 -40.80
N ALA A 11 -3.08 -22.12 -39.74
CA ALA A 11 -4.03 -21.60 -38.77
C ALA A 11 -3.62 -20.18 -38.36
N ALA A 12 -4.49 -19.21 -38.64
CA ALA A 12 -4.39 -17.86 -38.12
C ALA A 12 -4.56 -17.96 -36.60
N GLN A 13 -3.46 -18.12 -35.89
CA GLN A 13 -3.40 -18.05 -34.45
C GLN A 13 -3.84 -16.62 -34.06
N LEU A 14 -5.10 -16.45 -33.67
CA LEU A 14 -5.55 -15.23 -33.01
C LEU A 14 -4.69 -15.05 -31.75
N ARG A 15 -3.70 -14.18 -31.86
CA ARG A 15 -2.99 -13.65 -30.70
C ARG A 15 -4.02 -12.82 -29.96
N VAL A 16 -4.60 -13.37 -28.89
CA VAL A 16 -5.28 -12.56 -27.89
C VAL A 16 -4.20 -11.70 -27.25
N THR A 17 -3.86 -10.57 -27.87
CA THR A 17 -3.06 -9.54 -27.23
C THR A 17 -3.91 -9.01 -26.10
N LYS A 18 -3.59 -9.43 -24.87
CA LYS A 18 -4.12 -8.83 -23.64
C LYS A 18 -3.94 -7.32 -23.79
N MET A 19 -5.04 -6.60 -24.04
CA MET A 19 -4.97 -5.15 -24.26
C MET A 19 -4.39 -4.51 -23.00
N PRO A 20 -3.38 -3.64 -23.12
CA PRO A 20 -2.80 -2.98 -21.96
C PRO A 20 -3.88 -2.11 -21.31
N ARG A 21 -4.31 -2.51 -20.12
CA ARG A 21 -5.20 -1.72 -19.28
C ARG A 21 -4.31 -0.79 -18.47
N ALA A 22 -4.24 0.47 -18.86
CA ALA A 22 -3.60 1.50 -18.06
C ALA A 22 -4.60 2.03 -17.04
N ILE A 23 -4.27 1.88 -15.76
CA ILE A 23 -5.08 2.38 -14.65
C ILE A 23 -4.30 3.55 -14.04
N ARG A 24 -4.98 4.68 -13.84
CA ARG A 24 -4.41 5.85 -13.15
C ARG A 24 -4.51 5.61 -11.65
N GLY A 25 -3.38 5.63 -10.96
CA GLY A 25 -3.30 5.45 -9.53
C GLY A 25 -1.91 5.85 -9.02
N VAL A 26 -1.80 5.94 -7.70
CA VAL A 26 -0.55 6.21 -7.03
C VAL A 26 0.03 4.88 -6.54
N LEU A 27 1.24 4.56 -6.99
CA LEU A 27 1.99 3.43 -6.46
C LEU A 27 2.55 3.80 -5.09
N ILE A 28 2.24 2.99 -4.09
CA ILE A 28 2.78 3.11 -2.74
C ILE A 28 3.67 1.90 -2.48
N GLU A 29 4.94 2.19 -2.16
CA GLU A 29 5.89 1.21 -1.64
C GLU A 29 5.96 1.39 -0.12
N CYS A 30 5.65 0.34 0.64
CA CYS A 30 5.58 0.38 2.10
C CYS A 30 5.76 -1.01 2.72
N ASP A 31 6.15 -1.07 3.99
CA ASP A 31 6.34 -2.33 4.72
C ASP A 31 5.04 -3.16 4.79
N PRO A 32 5.13 -4.51 4.88
CA PRO A 32 3.95 -5.39 4.99
C PRO A 32 3.09 -5.09 6.23
N SER A 33 3.70 -4.54 7.28
CA SER A 33 3.01 -4.04 8.48
C SER A 33 2.06 -2.89 8.15
N ILE A 34 2.50 -1.94 7.31
CA ILE A 34 1.68 -0.79 6.89
C ILE A 34 0.60 -1.27 5.93
N LYS A 35 0.92 -2.17 5.01
CA LYS A 35 -0.06 -2.79 4.11
C LYS A 35 -1.20 -3.46 4.90
N SER A 36 -0.89 -4.18 5.98
CA SER A 36 -1.91 -4.80 6.84
C SER A 36 -2.85 -3.78 7.47
N ILE A 37 -2.33 -2.60 7.87
CA ILE A 37 -3.15 -1.51 8.39
C ILE A 37 -4.01 -0.91 7.28
N ILE A 38 -3.46 -0.70 6.08
CA ILE A 38 -4.19 -0.19 4.92
C ILE A 38 -5.33 -1.14 4.56
N VAL A 39 -5.09 -2.45 4.51
CA VAL A 39 -6.13 -3.47 4.26
C VAL A 39 -7.19 -3.48 5.36
N SER A 40 -6.79 -3.29 6.62
CA SER A 40 -7.73 -3.15 7.74
C SER A 40 -8.62 -1.89 7.59
N ILE A 41 -8.04 -0.76 7.18
CA ILE A 41 -8.77 0.49 6.89
C ILE A 41 -9.67 0.35 5.66
N ASP A 42 -9.23 -0.42 4.66
CA ASP A 42 -9.97 -0.72 3.44
C ASP A 42 -11.05 -1.78 3.67
N SER A 43 -11.02 -2.53 4.78
CA SER A 43 -12.03 -3.57 5.07
C SER A 43 -13.45 -3.00 5.20
N ASP A 44 -13.59 -1.71 5.57
CA ASP A 44 -14.90 -1.06 5.69
C ASP A 44 -15.52 -0.64 4.35
N ASN A 45 -14.72 -0.15 3.40
CA ASN A 45 -15.24 0.48 2.17
C ASN A 45 -14.63 -0.06 0.85
N HIS A 46 -13.56 -0.85 0.90
CA HIS A 46 -12.83 -1.44 -0.24
C HIS A 46 -12.63 -0.47 -1.42
N ASP A 47 -12.39 0.79 -1.09
CA ASP A 47 -12.40 1.90 -2.04
C ASP A 47 -11.02 2.54 -2.20
N PHE A 48 -10.07 2.18 -1.35
CA PHE A 48 -8.73 2.76 -1.34
C PHE A 48 -7.81 2.02 -2.32
N ILE A 49 -7.80 0.69 -2.26
CA ILE A 49 -6.91 -0.15 -3.05
C ILE A 49 -7.52 -0.38 -4.44
N ILE A 50 -6.73 -0.12 -5.49
CA ILE A 50 -7.12 -0.43 -6.87
C ILE A 50 -6.61 -1.82 -7.25
N GLU A 51 -5.32 -2.07 -7.00
CA GLU A 51 -4.66 -3.31 -7.35
C GLU A 51 -3.51 -3.57 -6.36
N ASP A 52 -3.44 -4.79 -5.86
CA ASP A 52 -2.36 -5.31 -5.04
C ASP A 52 -1.32 -5.98 -5.95
N LEU A 53 -0.16 -5.32 -6.12
CA LEU A 53 0.90 -5.87 -6.97
C LEU A 53 1.73 -6.91 -6.21
N ASP A 54 2.16 -6.59 -5.00
CA ASP A 54 3.08 -7.41 -4.20
C ASP A 54 2.86 -7.16 -2.70
N GLU A 55 3.60 -7.87 -1.83
CA GLU A 55 3.53 -7.71 -0.37
C GLU A 55 3.91 -6.30 0.13
N GLU A 56 4.80 -5.60 -0.58
CA GLU A 56 5.27 -4.26 -0.23
C GLU A 56 4.71 -3.16 -1.16
N ARG A 57 3.98 -3.55 -2.21
CA ARG A 57 3.54 -2.64 -3.27
C ARG A 57 2.04 -2.72 -3.49
N VAL A 58 1.39 -1.56 -3.43
CA VAL A 58 -0.04 -1.43 -3.66
C VAL A 58 -0.33 -0.17 -4.48
N VAL A 59 -1.27 -0.27 -5.42
CA VAL A 59 -1.76 0.88 -6.17
C VAL A 59 -3.06 1.38 -5.54
N VAL A 60 -3.07 2.66 -5.19
CA VAL A 60 -4.16 3.33 -4.47
C VAL A 60 -4.77 4.43 -5.35
N LYS A 61 -6.07 4.69 -5.19
CA LYS A 61 -6.75 5.81 -5.87
C LYS A 61 -6.15 7.15 -5.42
N GLU A 62 -5.72 7.96 -6.38
CA GLU A 62 -5.08 9.27 -6.14
C GLU A 62 -5.93 10.19 -5.23
N ASN A 63 -7.24 10.24 -5.47
CA ASN A 63 -8.18 11.05 -4.68
C ASN A 63 -8.26 10.64 -3.20
N MET A 64 -7.93 9.38 -2.88
CA MET A 64 -8.06 8.83 -1.54
C MET A 64 -6.73 8.80 -0.77
N VAL A 65 -5.59 9.03 -1.43
CA VAL A 65 -4.27 9.11 -0.79
C VAL A 65 -4.22 10.06 0.42
N PRO A 66 -4.73 11.32 0.36
CA PRO A 66 -4.68 12.21 1.52
C PRO A 66 -5.50 11.68 2.71
N LEU A 67 -6.69 11.12 2.44
CA LEU A 67 -7.54 10.54 3.48
C LEU A 67 -6.90 9.29 4.08
N LEU A 68 -6.27 8.45 3.25
CA LEU A 68 -5.57 7.25 3.68
C LEU A 68 -4.39 7.63 4.61
N LYS A 69 -3.61 8.65 4.25
CA LYS A 69 -2.52 9.16 5.10
C LYS A 69 -3.03 9.66 6.45
N GLN A 70 -4.15 10.38 6.46
CA GLN A 70 -4.75 10.87 7.71
C GLN A 70 -5.21 9.70 8.59
N LYS A 71 -5.94 8.73 8.03
CA LYS A 71 -6.37 7.54 8.78
C LYS A 71 -5.19 6.72 9.29
N LEU A 72 -4.12 6.60 8.51
CA LEU A 72 -2.92 5.88 8.92
C LEU A 72 -2.24 6.56 10.13
N GLU A 73 -2.15 7.89 10.12
CA GLU A 73 -1.63 8.67 11.24
C GLU A 73 -2.56 8.60 12.46
N ASP A 74 -3.88 8.62 12.26
CA ASP A 74 -4.86 8.43 13.34
C ASP A 74 -4.74 7.06 14.00
N VAL A 75 -4.57 5.98 13.22
CA VAL A 75 -4.35 4.63 13.74
C VAL A 75 -3.01 4.55 14.48
N ARG A 76 -1.95 5.13 13.93
CA ARG A 76 -0.64 5.21 14.58
C ARG A 76 -0.71 5.96 15.91
N SER A 77 -1.47 7.05 15.96
CA SER A 77 -1.67 7.87 17.15
C SER A 77 -2.58 7.18 18.19
N ASN A 78 -3.58 6.44 17.73
CA ASN A 78 -4.57 5.80 18.60
C ASN A 78 -4.21 4.40 19.07
N LEU A 79 -3.18 3.76 18.51
CA LEU A 79 -2.76 2.43 18.94
C LEU A 79 -2.42 2.45 20.45
N PRO A 80 -3.14 1.69 21.30
CA PRO A 80 -2.94 1.71 22.75
C PRO A 80 -1.51 1.32 23.14
N ILE A 81 -0.85 0.49 22.33
CA ILE A 81 0.56 0.11 22.45
C ILE A 81 1.47 1.35 22.36
N TRP A 82 1.23 2.24 21.40
CA TRP A 82 2.00 3.48 21.23
C TRP A 82 1.65 4.54 22.26
N LYS A 83 0.40 4.59 22.75
CA LYS A 83 0.02 5.47 23.87
C LYS A 83 0.77 5.09 25.14
N SER A 84 0.91 3.80 25.45
CA SER A 84 1.69 3.33 26.59
C SER A 84 3.17 3.69 26.47
N ILE A 85 3.75 3.56 25.27
CA ILE A 85 5.17 3.88 25.02
C ILE A 85 5.42 5.40 25.05
N LYS A 86 4.57 6.20 24.38
CA LYS A 86 4.66 7.67 24.39
C LYS A 86 4.39 8.26 25.77
N SER A 87 3.44 7.73 26.54
CA SER A 87 3.18 8.17 27.92
C SER A 87 4.38 7.92 28.84
N SER A 88 5.03 6.76 28.71
CA SER A 88 6.23 6.44 29.48
C SER A 88 7.43 7.32 29.07
N LEU A 89 7.61 7.60 27.77
CA LEU A 89 8.68 8.48 27.27
C LEU A 89 8.46 9.97 27.57
N LEU A 90 7.21 10.45 27.53
CA LEU A 90 6.88 11.85 27.81
C LEU A 90 7.10 12.20 29.28
N THR A 91 6.81 11.26 30.19
CA THR A 91 7.10 11.40 31.63
C THR A 91 8.60 11.46 31.92
N LEU A 92 9.42 10.70 31.17
CA LEU A 92 10.89 10.73 31.31
C LEU A 92 11.50 12.05 30.83
N VAL A 93 10.94 12.67 29.79
CA VAL A 93 11.43 13.97 29.27
C VAL A 93 11.15 15.12 30.26
N THR A 94 10.02 15.11 30.97
CA THR A 94 9.67 16.20 31.90
C THR A 94 10.40 16.14 33.25
N VAL A 95 10.93 14.97 33.64
CA VAL A 95 11.69 14.84 34.90
C VAL A 95 13.14 15.34 34.75
N SER A 96 13.71 15.35 33.55
CA SER A 96 15.13 15.70 33.35
C SER A 96 15.43 17.20 33.19
N GLN A 97 14.43 18.09 33.23
CA GLN A 97 14.60 19.53 32.97
C GLN A 97 14.33 20.45 34.17
N ASN A 98 14.39 19.93 35.40
CA ASN A 98 14.16 20.72 36.61
C ASN A 98 15.33 20.76 37.61
N ASP A 99 16.57 20.51 37.16
CA ASP A 99 17.76 20.76 37.99
C ASP A 99 18.59 21.90 37.42
N THR A 100 18.28 23.13 37.85
CA THR A 100 19.23 24.10 38.44
C THR A 100 18.63 25.51 38.51
N PRO A 101 18.27 26.01 39.71
CA PRO A 101 18.50 27.41 40.05
C PRO A 101 19.84 27.51 40.79
N LEU A 102 20.91 27.86 40.06
CA LEU A 102 22.14 28.33 40.69
C LEU A 102 21.88 29.75 41.22
N THR A 103 21.79 29.88 42.54
CA THR A 103 22.03 31.13 43.29
C THR A 103 23.33 30.97 44.06
#